data_AF-A0A316NN24-F1
#
_entry.id   AF-A0A316NN24-F1
#
_cell.length_a   1.000
_cell.length_b   1.000
_cell.length_c   1.000
_cell.angle_alpha   90.00
_cell.angle_beta   90.00
_cell.angle_gamma   90.00
#
_symmetry.space_group_name_H-M   'P 1'
#
loop_
_entity.id
_entity.type
_entity.pdbx_description
1 polymer ?
#
loop_
_entity_poly.entity_id
_entity_poly.type
_entity_poly.pdbx_seq_one_letter_code
_entity_poly.pdbx_strand_id
1 'polypeptide(L)'
;MDYKQKRFEQMVNQNKGTIYTVCYMFSKDSDEVADLFQETLINLRKGMPEKDEISNIKGRIYRVSLNTCISLNRKKKSRPTVPEKNNQI
;
A
#
# COMPACT_ATOMS: atom_id res chain seq x y z
N MET A 1 9.69 -19.78 -14.24
CA MET A 1 9.01 -18.92 -13.24
C MET A 1 10.05 -18.39 -12.27
N ASP A 2 10.20 -17.08 -12.18
CA ASP A 2 11.19 -16.40 -11.32
C ASP A 2 10.95 -16.72 -9.82
N TYR A 3 11.99 -17.14 -9.10
CA TYR A 3 11.93 -17.49 -7.66
C TYR A 3 11.50 -16.29 -6.82
N LYS A 4 12.02 -15.09 -7.13
CA LYS A 4 11.67 -13.85 -6.41
C LYS A 4 10.17 -13.54 -6.57
N GLN A 5 9.63 -13.70 -7.77
CA GLN A 5 8.20 -13.52 -8.05
C GLN A 5 7.33 -14.49 -7.26
N LYS A 6 7.62 -15.80 -7.29
CA LYS A 6 6.85 -16.81 -6.52
C LYS A 6 6.86 -16.52 -5.02
N ARG A 7 8.02 -16.16 -4.48
CA ARG A 7 8.16 -15.82 -3.05
C ARG A 7 7.35 -14.58 -2.69
N PHE A 8 7.36 -13.57 -3.55
CA PHE A 8 6.55 -12.36 -3.37
C PHE A 8 5.06 -12.70 -3.36
N GLU A 9 4.59 -13.47 -4.34
CA GLU A 9 3.19 -13.89 -4.44
C GLU A 9 2.74 -14.69 -3.21
N GLN A 10 3.55 -15.64 -2.76
CA GLN A 10 3.27 -16.41 -1.53
C GLN A 10 3.17 -15.50 -0.31
N MET A 11 4.13 -14.58 -0.15
CA MET A 11 4.14 -13.61 0.94
C MET A 11 2.88 -12.73 0.93
N VAL A 12 2.51 -12.19 -0.23
CA VAL A 12 1.31 -11.35 -0.38
C VAL A 12 0.06 -12.18 -0.08
N ASN A 13 -0.09 -13.37 -0.68
CA ASN A 13 -1.27 -14.21 -0.51
C ASN A 13 -1.50 -14.59 0.96
N GLN A 14 -0.43 -14.95 1.69
CA GLN A 14 -0.51 -15.30 3.10
C GLN A 14 -0.89 -14.12 4.01
N ASN A 15 -0.67 -12.88 3.57
CA ASN A 15 -0.89 -11.68 4.39
C ASN A 15 -1.92 -10.71 3.78
N LYS A 16 -2.61 -11.13 2.72
CA LYS A 16 -3.55 -10.30 1.97
C LYS A 16 -4.62 -9.68 2.85
N GLY A 17 -5.16 -10.46 3.79
CA GLY A 17 -6.15 -9.98 4.76
C GLY A 17 -5.62 -8.83 5.61
N THR A 18 -4.42 -8.97 6.19
CA THR A 18 -3.79 -7.92 7.00
C THR A 18 -3.54 -6.64 6.18
N ILE A 19 -3.00 -6.79 4.97
CA ILE A 19 -2.73 -5.64 4.09
C ILE A 19 -4.04 -4.92 3.77
N TYR A 20 -5.06 -5.69 3.36
CA TYR A 20 -6.38 -5.14 3.02
C TYR A 20 -7.02 -4.44 4.22
N THR A 21 -7.00 -5.05 5.41
CA THR A 21 -7.55 -4.45 6.63
C THR A 21 -6.87 -3.12 6.97
N VAL A 22 -5.54 -3.03 6.85
CA VAL A 22 -4.82 -1.77 7.08
C VAL A 22 -5.22 -0.73 6.04
N CYS A 23 -5.31 -1.08 4.75
CA CYS A 23 -5.78 -0.14 3.72
C CYS A 23 -7.21 0.33 3.99
N TYR A 24 -8.11 -0.60 4.33
CA TYR A 24 -9.51 -0.33 4.66
C TYR A 24 -9.66 0.68 5.80
N MET A 25 -8.87 0.57 6.87
CA MET A 25 -8.89 1.49 8.00
C MET A 25 -8.51 2.95 7.64
N PHE A 26 -7.90 3.17 6.46
CA PHE A 26 -7.44 4.49 6.01
C PHE A 26 -8.18 5.01 4.77
N SER A 27 -9.21 4.28 4.30
CA SER A 27 -9.97 4.61 3.10
C SER A 27 -11.40 5.02 3.43
N LYS A 28 -12.03 5.79 2.52
CA LYS A 28 -13.45 6.16 2.61
C LYS A 28 -14.37 5.24 1.81
N ASP A 29 -13.86 4.64 0.75
CA ASP A 29 -14.59 3.80 -0.18
C ASP A 29 -13.69 2.68 -0.73
N SER A 30 -14.28 1.79 -1.53
CA SER A 30 -13.59 0.64 -2.11
C SER A 30 -12.50 1.02 -3.10
N ASP A 31 -12.63 2.14 -3.80
CA ASP A 31 -11.68 2.58 -4.81
C ASP A 31 -10.40 3.08 -4.13
N GLU A 32 -10.54 3.86 -3.04
CA GLU A 32 -9.41 4.25 -2.21
C GLU A 32 -8.72 3.03 -1.58
N VAL A 33 -9.47 1.98 -1.19
CA VAL A 33 -8.85 0.74 -0.70
C VAL A 33 -8.03 0.06 -1.80
N ALA A 34 -8.57 -0.02 -3.02
CA ALA A 34 -7.88 -0.62 -4.15
C ALA A 34 -6.57 0.12 -4.46
N ASP A 35 -6.60 1.46 -4.46
CA ASP A 35 -5.42 2.30 -4.68
C ASP A 35 -4.36 2.13 -3.59
N LEU A 36 -4.78 2.19 -2.31
CA LEU A 36 -3.86 1.98 -1.18
C LEU A 36 -3.25 0.58 -1.20
N PHE A 37 -4.05 -0.42 -1.55
CA PHE A 37 -3.60 -1.80 -1.63
C PHE A 37 -2.56 -1.97 -2.74
N GLN A 38 -2.82 -1.45 -3.94
CA GLN A 38 -1.87 -1.49 -5.05
C GLN A 38 -0.55 -0.78 -4.73
N GLU A 39 -0.60 0.44 -4.20
CA GLU A 39 0.62 1.18 -3.83
C GLU A 39 1.42 0.43 -2.74
N THR A 40 0.71 -0.20 -1.79
CA THR A 40 1.33 -1.03 -0.77
C THR A 40 2.05 -2.23 -1.39
N LEU A 41 1.46 -2.92 -2.36
CA LEU A 41 2.10 -4.02 -3.08
C LEU A 41 3.36 -3.55 -3.83
N ILE A 42 3.30 -2.39 -4.48
CA ILE A 42 4.45 -1.78 -5.18
C ILE A 42 5.58 -1.51 -4.18
N ASN A 43 5.29 -0.92 -3.02
CA ASN A 43 6.28 -0.63 -1.99
C ASN A 43 6.85 -1.90 -1.36
N LEU A 44 6.03 -2.93 -1.16
CA LEU A 44 6.49 -4.25 -0.71
C LEU A 44 7.44 -4.88 -1.73
N ARG A 45 7.13 -4.81 -3.03
CA ARG A 45 7.96 -5.39 -4.10
C ARG A 45 9.31 -4.69 -4.20
N LYS A 46 9.33 -3.35 -4.09
CA LYS A 46 10.54 -2.53 -4.07
C LYS A 46 11.40 -2.78 -2.83
N GLY A 47 10.76 -3.01 -1.68
CA GLY A 47 11.44 -3.24 -0.40
C GLY A 47 11.80 -4.71 -0.11
N MET A 48 11.63 -5.62 -1.08
CA MET A 48 11.89 -7.04 -0.90
C MET A 48 13.40 -7.32 -0.95
N PRO A 49 14.01 -7.89 0.10
CA PRO A 49 15.43 -8.18 0.11
C PRO A 49 15.77 -9.36 -0.79
N GLU A 50 17.00 -9.35 -1.29
CA GLU A 50 17.49 -10.37 -2.21
C GLU A 50 17.74 -11.73 -1.56
N LYS A 51 17.95 -11.75 -0.24
CA LYS A 51 18.23 -12.96 0.54
C LYS A 51 17.06 -13.30 1.48
N ASP A 52 17.01 -14.55 1.92
CA ASP A 52 15.94 -15.10 2.77
C ASP A 52 16.01 -14.67 4.25
N GLU A 53 16.81 -13.67 4.57
CA GLU A 53 17.15 -13.27 5.94
C GLU A 53 16.12 -12.33 6.59
N ILE A 54 14.83 -12.54 6.32
CA ILE A 54 13.78 -11.78 6.99
C ILE A 54 13.24 -12.60 8.17
N SER A 55 13.81 -12.36 9.34
CA SER A 55 13.35 -12.96 10.60
C SER A 55 11.91 -12.57 10.99
N ASN A 56 11.38 -11.45 10.48
CA ASN A 56 10.00 -11.02 10.75
C ASN A 56 9.30 -10.41 9.52
N ILE A 57 8.81 -11.29 8.64
CA ILE A 57 8.09 -10.89 7.42
C ILE A 57 6.78 -10.16 7.71
N LYS A 58 6.00 -10.66 8.69
CA LYS A 58 4.69 -10.08 9.06
C LYS A 58 4.84 -8.64 9.56
N GLY A 59 5.82 -8.40 10.43
CA GLY A 59 6.12 -7.06 10.94
C GLY A 59 6.55 -6.09 9.84
N ARG A 60 7.33 -6.54 8.86
CA ARG A 60 7.69 -5.71 7.69
C ARG A 60 6.46 -5.37 6.85
N ILE A 61 5.61 -6.34 6.57
CA ILE A 61 4.37 -6.12 5.80
C ILE A 61 3.48 -5.09 6.48
N TYR A 62 3.27 -5.24 7.79
CA TYR A 62 2.48 -4.31 8.57
C TYR A 62 3.05 -2.88 8.51
N ARG A 63 4.37 -2.73 8.72
CA ARG A 63 5.05 -1.42 8.66
C ARG A 63 4.93 -0.78 7.28
N VAL A 64 5.14 -1.53 6.19
CA VAL A 64 5.04 -0.99 4.83
C VAL A 64 3.61 -0.58 4.51
N SER A 65 2.62 -1.39 4.88
CA SER A 65 1.19 -1.08 4.66
C SER A 65 0.80 0.18 5.41
N LEU A 66 1.12 0.25 6.71
CA LEU A 66 0.79 1.38 7.57
C LEU A 66 1.47 2.68 7.08
N ASN A 67 2.77 2.61 6.78
CA ASN A 67 3.53 3.78 6.32
C ASN A 67 3.02 4.29 4.97
N THR A 68 2.62 3.38 4.06
CA THR A 68 2.02 3.75 2.77
C THR A 68 0.70 4.51 2.98
N CYS A 69 -0.20 3.95 3.80
CA CYS A 69 -1.49 4.55 4.10
C CYS A 69 -1.35 5.92 4.78
N ILE A 70 -0.50 6.04 5.81
CA ILE A 70 -0.22 7.31 6.50
C ILE A 70 0.34 8.35 5.53
N SER A 71 1.31 7.96 4.70
CA SER A 71 1.98 8.88 3.77
C SER A 71 1.02 9.43 2.72
N LEU A 72 0.16 8.58 2.14
CA LEU A 72 -0.83 9.01 1.17
C LEU A 72 -1.91 9.88 1.80
N ASN A 73 -2.37 9.55 3.01
CA ASN A 73 -3.33 10.37 3.74
C ASN A 73 -2.75 11.78 4.05
N ARG A 74 -1.48 11.86 4.46
CA ARG A 74 -0.79 13.15 4.65
C ARG A 74 -0.69 13.95 3.36
N LYS A 75 -0.36 13.29 2.24
CA LYS A 75 -0.30 13.94 0.92
C LYS A 75 -1.67 14.45 0.47
N LYS A 76 -2.75 13.70 0.70
CA LYS A 76 -4.13 14.15 0.40
C LYS A 76 -4.46 15.44 1.16
N LYS A 77 -4.10 15.52 2.45
CA LYS A 77 -4.33 16.69 3.30
C LYS A 77 -3.44 17.89 2.97
N SER A 78 -2.24 17.65 2.43
CA SER A 78 -1.27 18.71 2.11
C SER A 78 -1.45 19.33 0.73
N ARG A 79 -2.26 18.74 -0.17
CA ARG A 79 -2.52 19.35 -1.48
C ARG A 79 -3.45 20.55 -1.28
N PRO A 80 -3.08 21.77 -1.69
CA PRO A 80 -4.01 22.88 -1.74
C PRO A 80 -5.18 22.46 -2.64
N THR A 81 -6.40 22.54 -2.15
CA THR A 81 -7.58 22.42 -3.00
C THR A 81 -7.53 23.57 -3.99
N VAL A 82 -7.20 23.30 -5.24
CA VAL A 82 -7.35 24.29 -6.31
C VAL A 82 -8.86 24.55 -6.39
N PRO A 83 -9.33 25.79 -6.16
CA PRO A 83 -10.75 26.07 -6.29
C PRO A 83 -11.17 25.77 -7.72
N GLU A 84 -12.20 24.95 -7.86
CA GLU A 84 -12.83 24.59 -9.13
C GLU A 84 -13.24 25.91 -9.80
N LYS A 85 -12.63 26.26 -10.93
CA LYS A 85 -13.01 27.45 -11.68
C LYS A 85 -14.40 27.19 -12.26
N ASN A 86 -15.42 27.70 -11.57
CA ASN A 86 -16.79 27.78 -12.06
C ASN A 86 -16.78 28.54 -13.39
N ASN A 87 -16.80 27.81 -14.50
CA ASN A 87 -16.96 28.38 -15.83
C ASN A 87 -18.46 28.63 -16.05
N GLN A 88 -18.95 29.78 -15.58
CA GLN A 88 -20.22 30.33 -16.02
C GLN A 88 -19.98 30.97 -17.41
N ILE A 89 -20.52 30.33 -18.45
CA ILE A 89 -20.83 30.95 -19.73
C ILE A 89 -22.26 31.47 -19.62
#